data_AF-A0A822E5E1-F1
#
_entry.id   AF-A0A822E5E1-F1
#
_cell.length_a   1.000
_cell.length_b   1.000
_cell.length_c   1.000
_cell.angle_alpha   90.00
_cell.angle_beta   90.00
_cell.angle_gamma   90.00
#
_symmetry.space_group_name_H-M   'P 1'
#
loop_
_entity.id
_entity.type
_entity.pdbx_description
1 polymer ?
#
loop_
_entity_poly.entity_id
_entity_poly.type
_entity_poly.pdbx_seq_one_letter_code
_entity_poly.pdbx_strand_id
1 'polypeptide(L)'
;KTWIAKADLHNDSSPLSVGTLTFTQANVVGSPVRVTGTLTNLEPNTRYHGFHVHMFALPDDIWDCSQAGAHWNPYETTHGGRNDPTERRHVGDLGNIWYLFYIVSSGSLSY
;
A
#
# COMPACT_ATOMS: atom_id res chain seq x y z
N LYS A 1 22.12 12.24 0.04
CA LYS A 1 21.09 12.27 1.11
C LYS A 1 19.85 11.54 0.60
N THR A 2 19.15 10.79 1.45
CA THR A 2 17.97 9.99 1.07
C THR A 2 16.86 10.33 2.05
N TRP A 3 15.66 10.58 1.54
CA TRP A 3 14.45 10.75 2.33
C TRP A 3 13.85 9.37 2.60
N ILE A 4 13.42 9.14 3.84
CA ILE A 4 12.88 7.87 4.30
C ILE A 4 11.61 8.16 5.08
N ALA A 5 10.51 7.50 4.72
CA ALA A 5 9.27 7.46 5.49
C ALA A 5 8.88 5.99 5.72
N LYS A 6 8.23 5.71 6.85
CA LYS A 6 7.72 4.38 7.19
C LYS A 6 6.23 4.46 7.45
N ALA A 7 5.51 3.43 7.04
CA ALA A 7 4.08 3.27 7.30
C ALA A 7 3.86 1.88 7.88
N ASP A 8 3.21 1.81 9.04
CA ASP A 8 2.67 0.56 9.58
C ASP A 8 1.24 0.42 9.05
N LEU A 9 0.93 -0.73 8.44
CA LEU A 9 -0.38 -0.97 7.84
C LEU A 9 -1.19 -1.86 8.76
N HIS A 10 -2.48 -1.58 8.85
CA HIS A 10 -3.42 -2.27 9.73
C HIS A 10 -4.68 -2.67 8.95
N ASN A 11 -5.40 -3.66 9.47
CA ASN A 11 -6.75 -3.93 9.00
C ASN A 11 -7.71 -2.86 9.51
N ASP A 12 -8.75 -2.55 8.72
CA ASP A 12 -9.77 -1.60 9.12
C ASP A 12 -10.42 -2.01 10.46
N SER A 13 -10.63 -1.01 11.31
CA SER A 13 -11.16 -1.13 12.67
C SER A 13 -10.35 -2.05 13.60
N SER A 14 -9.08 -2.30 13.28
CA SER A 14 -8.21 -3.19 14.07
C SER A 14 -6.83 -2.58 14.32
N PRO A 15 -6.32 -2.60 15.57
CA PRO A 15 -4.94 -2.21 15.86
C PRO A 15 -3.91 -3.25 15.41
N LEU A 16 -4.33 -4.40 14.85
CA LEU A 16 -3.41 -5.44 14.41
C LEU A 16 -2.68 -5.01 13.13
N SER A 17 -1.36 -4.84 13.23
CA SER A 17 -0.51 -4.59 12.07
C SER A 17 -0.47 -5.80 11.14
N VAL A 18 -0.63 -5.54 9.85
CA VAL A 18 -0.43 -6.49 8.74
C VAL A 18 0.96 -6.34 8.12
N GLY A 19 1.79 -5.44 8.65
CA GLY A 19 3.18 -5.27 8.26
C GLY A 19 3.55 -3.82 7.94
N THR A 20 4.82 -3.61 7.64
CA THR A 20 5.40 -2.27 7.50
C THR A 20 5.94 -2.05 6.09
N LEU A 21 5.68 -0.86 5.54
CA LEU A 21 6.27 -0.37 4.30
C LEU A 21 7.25 0.77 4.58
N THR A 22 8.34 0.80 3.83
CA THR A 22 9.32 1.88 3.81
C THR A 22 9.33 2.54 2.44
N PHE A 23 9.13 3.85 2.43
CA PHE A 23 9.24 4.71 1.26
C PHE A 23 10.62 5.36 1.29
N THR A 24 11.36 5.24 0.19
CA THR A 24 12.69 5.84 0.03
C THR A 24 12.74 6.67 -1.23
N GLN A 25 13.37 7.84 -1.16
CA GLN A 25 13.59 8.71 -2.31
C GLN A 25 14.98 9.33 -2.22
N ALA A 26 15.75 9.28 -3.30
CA ALA A 26 17.00 10.03 -3.36
C ALA A 26 16.71 11.53 -3.25
N ASN A 27 17.54 12.28 -2.52
CA ASN A 27 17.41 13.74 -2.41
C ASN A 27 17.96 14.43 -3.67
N VAL A 28 17.37 14.09 -4.81
CA VAL A 28 17.60 14.67 -6.13
C VAL A 28 16.23 14.90 -6.75
N VAL A 29 15.98 16.11 -7.24
CA VAL A 29 14.69 16.52 -7.80
C VAL A 29 14.28 15.54 -8.92
N GLY A 30 13.02 15.11 -8.89
CA GLY A 30 12.49 14.16 -9.87
C GLY A 30 12.83 12.69 -9.61
N SER A 31 13.58 12.36 -8.54
CA SER A 31 13.84 10.96 -8.20
C SER A 31 12.55 10.21 -7.88
N PRO A 32 12.37 8.96 -8.37
CA PRO A 32 11.20 8.17 -8.05
C PRO A 32 11.21 7.75 -6.57
N VAL A 33 10.02 7.55 -6.02
CA VAL A 33 9.84 6.90 -4.72
C VAL A 33 9.91 5.39 -4.90
N ARG A 34 10.73 4.73 -4.09
CA ARG A 34 10.77 3.27 -3.98
C ARG A 34 10.08 2.84 -2.70
N VAL A 35 9.08 1.97 -2.82
CA VAL A 35 8.34 1.38 -1.71
C VAL A 35 8.80 -0.07 -1.54
N THR A 36 9.19 -0.44 -0.32
CA THR A 36 9.62 -1.80 0.03
C THR A 36 9.10 -2.17 1.40
N GLY A 37 8.74 -3.43 1.61
CA GLY A 37 8.33 -3.90 2.92
C GLY A 37 7.83 -5.33 2.88
N THR A 38 7.25 -5.76 3.98
CA THR A 38 6.67 -7.10 4.12
C THR A 38 5.28 -6.95 4.69
N LEU A 39 4.31 -7.56 4.00
CA LEU A 39 2.92 -7.63 4.43
C LEU A 39 2.54 -9.10 4.61
N THR A 40 1.77 -9.40 5.65
CA THR A 40 1.30 -10.73 6.01
C THR A 40 -0.20 -10.69 6.29
N ASN A 41 -0.84 -11.86 6.27
CA ASN A 41 -2.27 -12.01 6.60
C ASN A 41 -3.20 -11.13 5.75
N LEU A 42 -2.81 -10.82 4.51
CA LEU A 42 -3.70 -10.18 3.54
C LEU A 42 -4.82 -11.14 3.14
N GLU A 43 -5.97 -10.58 2.81
CA GLU A 43 -7.17 -11.35 2.49
C GLU A 43 -6.91 -12.32 1.31
N PRO A 44 -7.14 -13.64 1.46
CA PRO A 44 -6.69 -14.63 0.48
C PRO A 44 -7.60 -14.73 -0.75
N ASN A 45 -8.74 -14.04 -0.76
CA ASN A 45 -9.75 -14.14 -1.81
C ASN A 45 -9.35 -13.42 -3.11
N THR A 46 -8.31 -12.59 -3.08
CA THR A 46 -7.74 -11.94 -4.25
C THR A 46 -6.22 -12.08 -4.26
N ARG A 47 -5.64 -12.14 -5.46
CA ARG A 47 -4.19 -12.02 -5.63
C ARG A 47 -3.74 -10.56 -5.62
N TYR A 48 -4.63 -9.63 -6.01
CA TYR A 48 -4.30 -8.23 -6.20
C TYR A 48 -5.05 -7.37 -5.19
N HIS A 49 -4.32 -6.51 -4.50
CA HIS A 49 -4.89 -5.50 -3.61
C HIS A 49 -4.52 -4.12 -4.15
N GLY A 50 -5.52 -3.24 -4.26
CA GLY A 50 -5.30 -1.84 -4.59
C GLY A 50 -4.41 -1.20 -3.54
N PHE A 51 -3.45 -0.38 -3.98
CA PHE A 51 -2.53 0.31 -3.10
C PHE A 51 -2.49 1.79 -3.48
N HIS A 52 -2.84 2.63 -2.52
CA HIS A 52 -2.95 4.07 -2.72
C HIS A 52 -2.70 4.84 -1.44
N VAL A 53 -2.38 6.13 -1.60
CA VAL A 53 -2.30 7.10 -0.50
C VAL A 53 -3.63 7.82 -0.41
N HIS A 54 -4.18 7.91 0.80
CA HIS A 54 -5.41 8.65 1.08
C HIS A 54 -5.14 10.13 1.37
N MET A 55 -6.19 10.96 1.26
CA MET A 55 -6.09 12.42 1.40
C MET A 55 -5.74 12.87 2.83
N PHE A 56 -6.18 12.14 3.86
CA PHE A 56 -5.97 12.50 5.25
C PHE A 56 -5.04 11.52 5.96
N ALA A 57 -4.17 12.05 6.82
CA ALA A 57 -3.42 11.25 7.77
C ALA A 57 -4.30 10.93 8.98
N LEU A 58 -4.24 9.70 9.46
CA LEU A 58 -4.90 9.29 10.70
C LEU A 58 -3.89 9.34 11.85
N PRO A 59 -4.31 9.77 13.06
CA PRO A 59 -3.55 9.55 14.28
C PRO A 59 -3.29 8.06 14.53
N ASP A 60 -2.18 7.73 15.21
CA ASP A 60 -1.74 6.35 15.49
C ASP A 60 -2.72 5.56 16.39
N ASP A 61 -3.72 6.20 16.98
CA ASP A 61 -4.75 5.58 17.83
C ASP A 61 -6.13 5.49 17.17
N ILE A 62 -6.24 5.87 15.89
CA ILE A 62 -7.47 5.73 15.08
C ILE A 62 -7.30 4.60 14.06
N TRP A 63 -8.13 3.57 14.19
CA TRP A 63 -8.10 2.38 13.32
C TRP A 63 -9.25 2.33 12.31
N ASP A 64 -10.18 3.27 12.37
CA ASP A 64 -11.26 3.41 11.39
C ASP A 64 -10.69 4.03 10.10
N CYS A 65 -10.40 3.17 9.12
CA CYS A 65 -9.76 3.57 7.87
C CYS A 65 -10.68 4.46 7.02
N SER A 66 -12.00 4.47 7.25
CA SER A 66 -12.93 5.31 6.49
C SER A 66 -12.65 6.81 6.66
N GLN A 67 -12.03 7.20 7.77
CA GLN A 67 -11.65 8.59 8.07
C GLN A 67 -10.46 9.08 7.24
N ALA A 68 -9.71 8.19 6.58
CA ALA A 68 -8.60 8.58 5.70
C ALA A 68 -9.11 9.35 4.45
N GLY A 69 -10.41 9.26 4.16
CA GLY A 69 -11.05 9.98 3.05
C GLY A 69 -10.84 9.29 1.70
N ALA A 70 -10.97 10.03 0.60
CA ALA A 70 -10.72 9.51 -0.75
C ALA A 70 -9.22 9.36 -1.04
N HIS A 71 -8.88 8.88 -2.25
CA HIS A 71 -7.50 8.85 -2.73
C HIS A 71 -6.92 10.27 -2.76
N TRP A 72 -5.64 10.41 -2.46
CA TRP A 72 -4.96 11.71 -2.52
C TRP A 72 -4.94 12.23 -3.96
N ASN A 73 -5.75 13.26 -4.20
CA ASN A 73 -6.00 13.84 -5.52
C ASN A 73 -5.92 15.38 -5.49
N PRO A 74 -4.72 15.97 -5.34
CA PRO A 74 -4.55 17.42 -5.25
C PRO A 74 -4.79 18.16 -6.58
N TYR A 75 -4.94 17.42 -7.70
CA TYR A 75 -5.09 18.00 -9.04
C TYR A 75 -6.46 17.70 -9.67
N GLU A 76 -7.41 17.18 -8.90
CA GLU A 76 -8.78 16.90 -9.33
C GLU A 76 -8.87 16.04 -10.60
N THR A 77 -7.98 15.06 -10.73
CA THR A 77 -7.97 14.12 -11.85
C THR A 77 -8.92 12.95 -11.59
N THR A 78 -9.17 12.14 -12.63
CA THR A 78 -9.89 10.87 -12.49
C THR A 78 -9.00 9.79 -11.87
N HIS A 79 -9.59 8.77 -11.27
CA HIS A 79 -8.84 7.58 -10.85
C HIS A 79 -8.17 6.90 -12.06
N GLY A 80 -6.97 6.36 -11.88
CA GLY A 80 -6.24 5.65 -12.93
C GLY A 80 -5.23 4.63 -12.41
N GLY A 81 -4.69 3.84 -13.34
CA GLY A 81 -3.62 2.90 -13.06
C GLY A 81 -2.26 3.60 -12.91
N ARG A 82 -1.31 2.95 -12.22
CA ARG A 82 0.05 3.50 -12.00
C ARG A 82 0.76 3.95 -13.29
N ASN A 83 0.50 3.26 -14.40
CA ASN A 83 1.14 3.50 -15.69
C ASN A 83 0.37 4.49 -16.57
N ASP A 84 -0.80 4.97 -16.13
CA ASP A 84 -1.51 6.03 -16.84
C ASP A 84 -0.75 7.35 -16.72
N PRO A 85 -0.93 8.27 -17.68
CA PRO A 85 -0.28 9.57 -17.64
C PRO A 85 -0.53 10.27 -16.30
N THR A 86 0.53 10.84 -15.72
CA THR A 86 0.49 11.44 -14.38
C THR A 86 -0.55 12.54 -14.23
N GLU A 87 -0.87 13.22 -15.33
CA GLU A 87 -1.89 14.26 -15.42
C GLU A 87 -3.33 13.74 -15.54
N ARG A 88 -3.55 12.42 -15.60
CA ARG A 88 -4.88 11.79 -15.77
C ARG A 88 -5.26 10.79 -14.68
N ARG A 89 -4.42 10.61 -13.67
CA ARG A 89 -4.65 9.71 -12.53
C ARG A 89 -4.49 10.46 -11.21
N HIS A 90 -5.02 9.94 -10.11
CA HIS A 90 -4.70 10.53 -8.82
C HIS A 90 -3.19 10.35 -8.55
N VAL A 91 -2.58 11.34 -7.90
CA VAL A 91 -1.16 11.24 -7.51
C VAL A 91 -0.95 10.07 -6.55
N GLY A 92 -1.94 9.83 -5.67
CA GLY A 92 -1.96 8.73 -4.72
C GLY A 92 -2.22 7.34 -5.31
N ASP A 93 -2.54 7.18 -6.60
CA ASP A 93 -2.80 5.87 -7.20
C ASP A 93 -1.47 5.13 -7.49
N LEU A 94 -1.11 4.13 -6.66
CA LEU A 94 0.17 3.42 -6.75
C LEU A 94 0.05 2.06 -7.47
N GLY A 95 -1.15 1.67 -7.89
CA GLY A 95 -1.43 0.41 -8.58
C GLY A 95 -1.75 -0.71 -7.60
N ASN A 96 -1.43 -1.95 -7.96
CA ASN A 96 -1.71 -3.12 -7.14
C ASN A 96 -0.44 -3.68 -6.50
N ILE A 97 -0.56 -4.12 -5.24
CA ILE A 97 0.37 -5.09 -4.66
C ILE A 97 -0.12 -6.50 -5.02
N TRP A 98 0.84 -7.40 -5.26
CA TRP A 98 0.55 -8.79 -5.58
C TRP A 98 0.89 -9.68 -4.38
N TYR A 99 -0.09 -10.44 -3.91
CA TYR A 99 0.06 -11.44 -2.87
C TYR A 99 0.20 -12.83 -3.49
N LEU A 100 1.22 -13.59 -3.06
CA LEU A 100 1.40 -14.99 -3.44
C LEU A 100 1.00 -15.89 -2.27
N PHE A 101 -0.14 -16.58 -2.40
CA PHE A 101 -0.52 -17.63 -1.46
C PHE A 101 0.32 -18.88 -1.72
N TYR A 102 1.29 -19.16 -0.85
CA TYR A 102 1.92 -20.48 -0.82
C TYR A 102 1.01 -21.41 -0.01
N ILE A 103 0.32 -22.34 -0.68
CA ILE A 103 -0.24 -23.51 0.00
C ILE A 103 0.95 -24.33 0.49
N VAL A 104 1.29 -24.23 1.77
CA VAL A 104 2.11 -25.26 2.41
C VAL A 104 1.18 -26.46 2.61
N SER A 105 1.07 -27.34 1.61
CA SER A 105 0.43 -28.63 1.81
C SER A 105 1.40 -29.47 2.65
N SER A 106 1.25 -29.42 3.98
CA SER A 106 1.88 -30.40 4.86
C SER A 106 1.18 -31.75 4.65
N GLY A 107 1.56 -32.47 3.61
CA GLY A 107 1.18 -33.86 3.37
C GLY A 107 2.41 -34.74 3.53
N SER A 108 2.43 -35.55 4.59
CA SER A 108 3.40 -36.63 4.75
C SER A 108 3.07 -37.75 3.77
N LEU A 109 3.91 -37.95 2.75
CA LEU A 109 3.93 -39.18 1.97
C LEU A 109 4.60 -40.27 2.81
N SER A 110 3.81 -41.23 3.27
CA SER A 110 4.33 -42.49 3.80
C SER A 110 4.57 -43.44 2.61
N TYR A 111 5.76 -44.04 2.55
CA TYR A 111 6.06 -45.19 1.69
C TYR A 111 5.49 -46.48 2.28
#